data_AF-A0A4Q1BT36-F1
#
_entry.id   AF-A0A4Q1BT36-F1
#
_cell.length_a   1.000
_cell.length_b   1.000
_cell.length_c   1.000
_cell.angle_alpha   90.00
_cell.angle_beta   90.00
_cell.angle_gamma   90.00
#
_symmetry.space_group_name_H-M   'P 1'
#
loop_
_entity.id
_entity.type
_entity.pdbx_description
1 polymer ?
#
loop_
_entity_poly.entity_id
_entity_poly.type
_entity_poly.pdbx_seq_one_letter_code
_entity_poly.pdbx_strand_id
1 'polypeptide(L)'
;MRPSSVVQSGMPGGKAYMGWWGDMGGPKQKGVIQYSLSPFRQRATAGMLTGYLFNGFSRIMAQVPYFVPPFAIGYGVYIWGKTRYEWNNSKEGHHQLSMEHEGGH
;
A
#
# COMPACT_ATOMS: atom_id res chain seq x y z
N MET A 1 13.44 42.94 41.39
CA MET A 1 14.05 41.80 40.69
C MET A 1 13.59 41.83 39.24
N ARG A 2 14.50 41.93 38.27
CA ARG A 2 14.14 41.78 36.85
C ARG A 2 14.08 40.28 36.55
N PRO A 3 12.97 39.73 36.00
CA PRO A 3 12.95 38.34 35.60
C PRO A 3 14.04 38.12 34.54
N SER A 4 14.94 37.17 34.78
CA SER A 4 15.92 36.76 33.78
C SER A 4 15.18 36.12 32.60
N SER A 5 15.59 36.47 31.38
CA SER A 5 15.07 35.85 30.18
C SER A 5 15.30 34.33 30.22
N VAL A 6 14.29 33.55 29.83
CA VAL A 6 14.41 32.09 29.68
C VAL A 6 15.55 31.81 28.69
N VAL A 7 16.65 31.24 29.16
CA VAL A 7 17.75 30.80 28.31
C VAL A 7 17.29 29.54 27.59
N GLN A 8 16.89 29.68 26.33
CA GLN A 8 16.70 28.53 25.45
C GLN A 8 18.09 28.10 24.96
N SER A 9 18.51 26.89 25.33
CA SER A 9 19.88 26.39 25.15
C SER A 9 20.27 26.01 23.71
N GLY A 10 19.43 26.30 22.71
CA GLY A 10 19.65 25.90 21.32
C GLY A 10 19.35 27.00 20.29
N MET A 11 19.94 26.85 19.10
CA MET A 11 19.65 27.68 17.92
C MET A 11 18.16 27.50 17.53
N PRO A 12 17.41 28.56 17.20
CA PRO A 12 16.01 28.43 16.79
C PRO A 12 15.86 27.51 15.58
N GLY A 13 15.03 26.48 15.72
CA GLY A 13 14.67 25.60 14.60
C GLY A 13 13.78 26.31 13.58
N GLY A 14 13.89 25.93 12.30
CA GLY A 14 12.99 26.40 11.24
C GLY A 14 11.54 25.97 11.48
N LYS A 15 10.60 26.64 10.81
CA LYS A 15 9.18 26.26 10.86
C LYS A 15 9.00 24.86 10.27
N ALA A 16 8.24 24.01 10.95
CA ALA A 16 7.90 22.65 10.52
C ALA A 16 6.37 22.44 10.60
N TYR A 17 5.88 21.45 9.85
CA TYR A 17 4.45 21.05 9.87
C TYR A 17 4.06 20.21 11.09
N MET A 18 5.01 19.88 11.96
CA MET A 18 4.81 19.06 13.15
C MET A 18 5.64 19.64 14.31
N GLY A 19 5.02 19.83 15.47
CA GLY A 19 5.71 20.21 16.70
C GLY A 19 5.83 19.06 17.69
N TRP A 20 5.66 19.33 19.00
CA TRP A 20 5.78 18.33 20.06
C TRP A 20 4.49 18.17 20.87
N TRP A 21 4.49 17.29 21.87
CA TRP A 21 3.40 17.19 22.83
C TRP A 21 3.06 18.56 23.44
N GLY A 22 1.80 18.98 23.30
CA GLY A 22 1.33 20.30 23.72
C GLY A 22 1.30 21.37 22.62
N ASP A 23 2.01 21.17 21.51
CA ASP A 23 2.04 22.08 20.35
C ASP A 23 2.28 21.31 19.04
N MET A 24 1.40 20.36 18.69
CA MET A 24 1.61 19.51 17.51
C MET A 24 1.43 20.23 16.17
N GLY A 25 0.97 21.49 16.15
CA GLY A 25 0.71 22.24 14.91
C GLY A 25 -0.61 21.89 14.21
N GLY A 26 -1.48 21.12 14.86
CA GLY A 26 -2.84 20.81 14.37
C GLY A 26 -3.83 21.96 14.59
N PRO A 27 -5.05 21.86 14.00
CA PRO A 27 -6.11 22.83 14.25
C PRO A 27 -6.55 22.83 15.72
N LYS A 28 -7.06 23.95 16.20
CA LYS A 28 -7.63 24.05 17.56
C LYS A 28 -8.86 23.14 17.66
N GLN A 29 -8.85 22.21 18.61
CA GLN A 29 -9.96 21.29 18.87
C GLN A 29 -10.71 21.71 20.14
N LYS A 30 -12.04 21.80 20.08
CA LYS A 30 -12.90 22.09 21.23
C LYS A 30 -14.17 21.25 21.13
N GLY A 31 -14.60 20.66 22.24
CA GLY A 31 -15.87 19.91 22.34
C GLY A 31 -15.80 18.44 21.91
N VAL A 32 -14.62 17.90 21.59
CA VAL A 32 -14.44 16.47 21.34
C VAL A 32 -14.11 15.77 22.64
N ILE A 33 -14.95 14.82 23.06
CA ILE A 33 -14.75 14.03 24.29
C ILE A 33 -14.45 12.59 23.86
N GLN A 34 -13.33 12.04 24.35
CA GLN A 34 -12.89 10.69 24.05
C GLN A 34 -12.94 9.82 25.31
N TYR A 35 -13.52 8.62 25.18
CA TYR A 35 -13.58 7.62 26.23
C TYR A 35 -12.76 6.40 25.83
N SER A 36 -12.07 5.79 26.79
CA SER A 36 -11.33 4.56 26.60
C SER A 36 -11.44 3.66 27.84
N LEU A 37 -11.34 2.35 27.64
CA LEU A 37 -11.27 1.37 28.73
C LEU A 37 -9.84 0.87 28.87
N SER A 38 -9.39 0.65 30.12
CA SER A 38 -8.08 0.05 30.40
C SER A 38 -7.93 -1.30 29.63
N PRO A 39 -6.80 -1.55 28.96
CA PRO A 39 -6.56 -2.82 28.25
C PRO A 39 -6.69 -4.04 29.15
N PHE A 40 -6.33 -3.93 30.44
CA PHE A 40 -6.46 -5.00 31.43
C PHE A 40 -7.90 -5.36 31.78
N ARG A 41 -8.87 -4.54 31.35
CA ARG A 41 -10.32 -4.81 31.50
C ARG A 41 -10.97 -5.25 30.19
N GLN A 42 -10.21 -5.37 29.11
CA GLN A 42 -10.71 -5.80 27.80
C GLN A 42 -10.17 -7.19 27.44
N ARG A 43 -10.88 -7.89 26.56
CA ARG A 43 -10.40 -9.13 25.94
C ARG A 43 -9.56 -8.77 24.72
N ALA A 44 -8.27 -9.09 24.73
CA ALA A 44 -7.31 -8.66 23.69
C ALA A 44 -7.68 -9.10 22.26
N THR A 45 -8.28 -10.28 22.08
CA THR A 45 -8.63 -10.87 20.78
C THR A 45 -10.14 -10.99 20.55
N ALA A 46 -10.95 -10.22 21.29
CA ALA A 46 -12.39 -10.24 21.09
C ALA A 46 -12.76 -9.90 19.64
N GLY A 47 -13.51 -10.80 18.98
CA GLY A 47 -13.97 -10.58 17.61
C GLY A 47 -12.86 -10.61 16.55
N MET A 48 -11.65 -11.08 16.87
CA MET A 48 -10.54 -11.11 15.90
C MET A 48 -10.88 -11.94 14.66
N LEU A 49 -11.40 -13.17 14.84
CA LEU A 49 -11.72 -14.07 13.74
C LEU A 49 -12.94 -13.58 12.93
N THR A 50 -14.07 -13.32 13.60
CA THR A 50 -15.29 -12.86 12.94
C THR A 50 -15.09 -11.49 12.28
N GLY A 51 -14.40 -10.57 12.96
CA GLY A 51 -14.07 -9.25 12.44
C GLY A 51 -13.11 -9.33 11.25
N TYR A 52 -12.06 -10.14 11.31
CA TYR A 52 -11.12 -10.28 10.20
C TYR A 52 -11.76 -10.96 8.98
N LEU A 53 -12.56 -12.01 9.18
CA LEU A 53 -13.19 -12.72 8.07
C LEU A 53 -14.17 -11.82 7.32
N PHE A 54 -15.12 -11.19 8.00
CA PHE A 54 -16.16 -10.39 7.32
C PHE A 54 -15.67 -9.00 6.91
N ASN A 55 -14.96 -8.28 7.80
CA ASN A 55 -14.48 -6.94 7.46
C ASN A 55 -13.23 -7.00 6.59
N GLY A 56 -12.35 -7.98 6.81
CA GLY A 56 -11.16 -8.17 5.97
C GLY A 56 -11.54 -8.55 4.54
N PHE A 57 -12.48 -9.47 4.35
CA PHE A 57 -13.01 -9.79 3.02
C PHE A 57 -13.58 -8.54 2.32
N SER A 58 -14.45 -7.80 3.01
CA SER A 58 -15.04 -6.58 2.45
C SER A 58 -13.98 -5.53 2.06
N ARG A 59 -12.91 -5.39 2.86
CA ARG A 59 -11.78 -4.50 2.57
C ARG A 59 -10.97 -4.96 1.35
N ILE A 60 -10.71 -6.27 1.23
CA ILE A 60 -9.98 -6.83 0.08
C ILE A 60 -10.81 -6.64 -1.19
N MET A 61 -12.09 -6.97 -1.16
CA MET A 61 -12.99 -6.84 -2.32
C MET A 61 -13.11 -5.41 -2.81
N ALA A 62 -13.09 -4.42 -1.90
CA ALA A 62 -13.06 -3.01 -2.30
C ALA A 62 -11.78 -2.61 -3.07
N GLN A 63 -10.67 -3.34 -2.87
CA GLN A 63 -9.39 -3.08 -3.51
C GLN A 63 -9.14 -3.94 -4.76
N VAL A 64 -9.87 -5.06 -4.92
CA VAL A 64 -9.77 -5.99 -6.07
C VAL A 64 -9.69 -5.26 -7.42
N PRO A 65 -10.53 -4.25 -7.72
CA PRO A 65 -10.48 -3.57 -9.02
C PRO A 65 -9.16 -2.85 -9.31
N TYR A 66 -8.36 -2.52 -8.31
CA TYR A 66 -7.11 -1.77 -8.50
C TYR A 66 -5.91 -2.69 -8.74
N PHE A 67 -5.89 -3.89 -8.14
CA PHE A 67 -4.75 -4.80 -8.29
C PHE A 67 -5.04 -6.00 -9.19
N VAL A 68 -6.25 -6.53 -9.25
CA VAL A 68 -6.54 -7.71 -10.07
C VAL A 68 -6.33 -7.43 -11.57
N PRO A 69 -6.79 -6.31 -12.16
CA PRO A 69 -6.56 -6.05 -13.57
C PRO A 69 -5.07 -6.02 -13.96
N PRO A 70 -4.15 -5.27 -13.30
CA PRO A 70 -2.75 -5.29 -13.69
C PRO A 70 -2.10 -6.67 -13.48
N PHE A 71 -2.46 -7.42 -12.44
CA PHE A 71 -1.95 -8.78 -12.25
C PHE A 71 -2.46 -9.75 -13.32
N ALA A 72 -3.75 -9.69 -13.67
CA ALA A 72 -4.34 -10.54 -14.70
C ALA A 72 -3.73 -10.27 -16.07
N ILE A 73 -3.54 -8.99 -16.42
CA ILE A 73 -2.88 -8.59 -17.68
C ILE A 73 -1.43 -9.05 -17.68
N GLY A 74 -0.67 -8.74 -16.62
CA GLY A 74 0.75 -9.11 -16.54
C GLY A 74 0.95 -10.63 -16.64
N TYR A 75 0.12 -11.40 -15.95
CA TYR A 75 0.17 -12.85 -16.00
C TYR A 75 -0.28 -13.42 -17.36
N GLY A 76 -1.30 -12.80 -17.98
CA GLY A 76 -1.75 -13.15 -19.33
C GLY A 76 -0.66 -12.94 -20.39
N VAL A 77 0.03 -11.80 -20.36
CA VAL A 77 1.17 -11.51 -21.24
C VAL A 77 2.31 -12.50 -21.01
N TYR A 78 2.58 -12.85 -19.76
CA TYR A 78 3.61 -13.83 -19.41
C TYR A 78 3.33 -15.23 -19.99
N ILE A 79 2.09 -15.73 -19.84
CA ILE A 79 1.70 -17.03 -20.42
C ILE A 79 1.82 -16.98 -21.93
N TRP A 80 1.25 -15.95 -22.56
CA TRP A 80 1.33 -15.81 -24.01
C TRP A 80 2.77 -15.79 -24.52
N GLY A 81 3.64 -15.00 -23.88
CA GLY A 81 5.05 -14.88 -24.24
C GLY A 81 5.79 -16.21 -24.09
N LYS A 82 5.56 -16.94 -22.99
CA LYS A 82 6.17 -18.26 -22.77
C LYS A 82 5.73 -19.27 -23.82
N THR A 83 4.42 -19.40 -24.05
CA THR A 83 3.89 -20.36 -25.02
C THR A 83 4.34 -20.04 -26.45
N ARG A 84 4.36 -18.75 -26.83
CA ARG A 84 4.86 -18.33 -28.14
C ARG A 84 6.36 -18.59 -28.29
N TYR A 85 7.15 -18.33 -27.24
CA TYR A 85 8.59 -18.64 -27.22
C TYR A 85 8.85 -20.14 -27.37
N GLU A 86 8.13 -20.99 -26.62
CA GLU A 86 8.25 -22.45 -26.73
C GLU A 86 7.85 -22.95 -28.12
N TRP A 87 6.75 -22.43 -28.68
CA TRP A 87 6.33 -22.75 -30.06
C TRP A 87 7.41 -22.35 -31.08
N ASN A 88 7.93 -21.13 -31.01
CA ASN A 88 8.92 -20.63 -31.96
C ASN A 88 10.23 -21.42 -31.92
N ASN A 89 10.60 -21.98 -30.76
CA ASN A 89 11.77 -22.84 -30.60
C ASN A 89 11.48 -24.34 -30.85
N SER A 90 10.25 -24.69 -31.21
CA SER A 90 9.89 -26.03 -31.66
C SER A 90 10.27 -26.24 -33.12
N LYS A 91 10.40 -27.50 -33.55
CA LYS A 91 10.75 -27.83 -34.95
C LYS A 91 9.72 -27.29 -35.95
N GLU A 92 8.44 -27.41 -35.62
CA GLU A 92 7.34 -26.92 -36.45
C GLU A 92 7.33 -25.38 -36.50
N GLY A 93 7.55 -24.74 -35.35
CA GLY A 93 7.64 -23.28 -35.27
C GLY A 93 8.83 -22.71 -36.05
N HIS A 94 10.01 -23.34 -35.98
CA HIS A 94 11.18 -22.93 -36.77
C HIS A 94 10.92 -23.03 -38.27
N HIS A 95 10.28 -24.10 -38.73
CA HIS A 95 9.93 -24.29 -40.14
C HIS A 95 8.90 -23.27 -40.63
N GLN A 96 7.90 -22.96 -39.80
CA GLN A 96 6.88 -21.97 -40.14
C GLN A 96 7.45 -20.55 -40.15
N LEU A 97 8.35 -20.23 -39.22
CA LEU A 97 9.11 -18.96 -39.20
C LEU A 97 10.05 -18.83 -40.40
N SER A 98 10.73 -19.91 -40.81
CA SER A 98 11.59 -19.88 -42.00
C SER A 98 10.76 -19.73 -43.27
N MET A 99 9.63 -20.42 -43.39
CA MET A 99 8.69 -20.27 -44.50
C MET A 99 8.09 -18.86 -44.59
N GLU A 100 7.74 -18.25 -43.46
CA GLU A 100 7.23 -16.88 -43.41
C GLU A 100 8.31 -15.86 -43.80
N HIS A 101 9.57 -16.12 -43.46
CA HIS A 101 10.70 -15.29 -43.84
C HIS A 101 11.12 -15.45 -45.32
N GLU A 102 10.92 -16.65 -45.91
CA GLU A 102 11.21 -16.94 -47.32
C GLU A 102 10.07 -16.55 -48.28
N GLY A 103 8.81 -16.58 -47.81
CA GLY A 103 7.63 -16.16 -48.58
C GLY A 103 7.30 -14.67 -48.51
N GLY A 104 8.09 -13.90 -47.75
CA GLY A 104 7.99 -12.44 -47.62
C GLY A 104 8.87 -11.68 -48.61
N HIS A 105 8.69 -11.94 -49.91
CA HIS A 105 9.14 -11.10 -51.02
C HIS A 105 8.05 -11.04 -52.09
#